data_AF-A0A2E8KTR8-F1
#
_entry.id   AF-A0A2E8KTR8-F1
#
_cell.length_a   1.000
_cell.length_b   1.000
_cell.length_c   1.000
_cell.angle_alpha   90.00
_cell.angle_beta   90.00
_cell.angle_gamma   90.00
#
_symmetry.space_group_name_H-M   'P 1'
#
loop_
_entity.id
_entity.type
_entity.pdbx_description
1 polymer ?
#
loop_
_entity_poly.entity_id
_entity_poly.type
_entity_poly.pdbx_seq_one_letter_code
_entity_poly.pdbx_strand_id
1 'polypeptide(L)'
;MLARGLSLTVKILLAGILLVGCSSDEKDDPGATPPEGSGIMGKEKFVEVLADVYLVEAAYKTHAFKNDDEKAILLENYSDVFSSHGITAEEFERSHAWWWQHPAAMKGVVTKVTERLNSIEKTTHEEAAKDAK
;
A
#
# COMPACT_ATOMS: atom_id res chain seq x y z
N MET A 1 -8.06 -43.09 28.93
CA MET A 1 -8.57 -44.40 28.44
C MET A 1 -9.25 -44.30 27.05
N LEU A 2 -8.87 -43.38 26.16
CA LEU A 2 -9.60 -43.17 24.88
C LEU A 2 -8.90 -43.73 23.61
N ALA A 3 -7.64 -44.13 23.66
CA ALA A 3 -6.87 -44.50 22.45
C ALA A 3 -6.93 -46.00 22.03
N ARG A 4 -7.65 -46.84 22.79
CA ARG A 4 -7.63 -48.30 22.63
C ARG A 4 -8.60 -48.86 21.58
N GLY A 5 -9.55 -48.06 21.07
CA GLY A 5 -10.56 -48.51 20.10
C GLY A 5 -10.37 -48.00 18.66
N LEU A 6 -9.34 -47.20 18.39
CA LEU A 6 -9.17 -46.55 17.09
C LEU A 6 -8.36 -47.44 16.13
N SER A 7 -8.93 -47.78 14.98
CA SER A 7 -8.28 -48.59 13.93
C SER A 7 -6.93 -47.99 13.52
N LEU A 8 -5.95 -48.86 13.24
CA LEU A 8 -4.61 -48.48 12.82
C LEU A 8 -4.65 -47.55 11.58
N THR A 9 -5.62 -47.75 10.70
CA THR A 9 -5.85 -46.90 9.52
C THR A 9 -6.25 -45.47 9.89
N VAL A 10 -7.08 -45.30 10.91
CA VAL A 10 -7.52 -43.98 11.40
C VAL A 10 -6.36 -43.26 12.09
N LYS A 11 -5.47 -43.99 12.76
CA LYS A 11 -4.24 -43.41 13.35
C LYS A 11 -3.27 -42.91 12.27
N ILE A 12 -3.12 -43.66 11.17
CA ILE A 12 -2.28 -43.25 10.03
C ILE A 12 -2.88 -42.02 9.32
N LEU A 13 -4.21 -41.98 9.14
CA LEU A 13 -4.92 -40.83 8.58
C LEU A 13 -4.77 -39.56 9.45
N LEU A 14 -4.92 -39.68 10.77
CA LEU A 14 -4.70 -38.57 11.70
C LEU A 14 -3.25 -38.09 11.74
N ALA A 15 -2.27 -38.98 11.57
CA ALA A 15 -0.86 -38.62 11.51
C ALA A 15 -0.47 -37.93 10.19
N GLY A 16 -1.11 -38.27 9.07
CA GLY A 16 -0.86 -37.64 7.77
C GLY A 16 -1.35 -36.20 7.65
N ILE A 17 -2.42 -35.83 8.38
CA ILE A 17 -2.99 -34.48 8.38
C ILE A 17 -2.06 -33.45 9.04
N LEU A 18 -1.16 -33.88 9.93
CA LEU A 18 -0.22 -33.00 10.63
C LEU A 18 1.00 -32.56 9.79
N LEU A 19 1.18 -33.10 8.58
CA LEU A 19 2.32 -32.78 7.71
C LEU A 19 2.02 -31.72 6.64
N VAL A 20 0.80 -31.18 6.58
CA VAL A 20 0.48 -30.02 5.74
C VAL A 20 0.88 -28.75 6.51
N GLY A 21 2.18 -28.50 6.58
CA GLY A 21 2.73 -27.27 7.12
C GLY A 21 2.48 -26.11 6.15
N CYS A 22 2.11 -24.93 6.68
CA CYS A 22 2.03 -23.70 5.91
C CYS A 22 3.39 -23.39 5.27
N SER A 23 3.45 -23.36 3.93
CA SER A 23 4.52 -22.67 3.24
C SER A 23 4.34 -21.17 3.46
N SER A 24 5.35 -20.49 4.02
CA SER A 24 5.37 -19.03 4.06
C SER A 24 5.46 -18.50 2.62
N ASP A 25 4.43 -17.81 2.14
CA ASP A 25 4.48 -17.06 0.87
C ASP A 25 5.24 -15.76 1.12
N GLU A 26 6.12 -15.38 0.19
CA GLU A 26 6.88 -14.12 0.26
C GLU A 26 5.95 -12.89 0.33
N LYS A 27 4.74 -12.99 -0.21
CA LYS A 27 3.71 -11.94 -0.11
C LYS A 27 3.24 -11.65 1.32
N ASP A 28 3.41 -12.62 2.22
CA ASP A 28 3.04 -12.50 3.64
C ASP A 28 4.19 -11.95 4.50
N ASP A 29 5.37 -11.68 3.91
CA ASP A 29 6.49 -11.06 4.62
C ASP A 29 6.29 -9.53 4.74
N PRO A 30 6.18 -8.96 5.96
CA PRO A 30 6.12 -7.51 6.15
C PRO A 30 7.41 -6.78 5.75
N GLY A 31 8.53 -7.52 5.62
CA GLY A 31 9.82 -7.05 5.14
C GLY A 31 10.04 -7.24 3.64
N ALA A 32 9.07 -7.76 2.89
CA ALA A 32 9.20 -7.94 1.45
C ALA A 32 9.61 -6.63 0.77
N THR A 33 10.58 -6.72 -0.14
CA THR A 33 11.06 -5.59 -0.93
C THR A 33 10.99 -5.92 -2.42
N PRO A 34 10.74 -4.92 -3.28
CA PRO A 34 10.72 -5.17 -4.71
C PRO A 34 12.06 -5.71 -5.20
N PRO A 35 12.08 -6.64 -6.18
CA PRO A 35 13.32 -7.14 -6.74
C PRO A 35 14.17 -6.02 -7.33
N GLU A 36 15.48 -6.09 -7.13
CA GLU A 36 16.42 -5.12 -7.71
C GLU A 36 16.31 -5.10 -9.24
N GLY A 37 16.37 -3.92 -9.84
CA GLY A 37 16.28 -3.75 -11.30
C GLY A 37 14.88 -3.99 -11.90
N SER A 38 13.85 -4.26 -11.10
CA SER A 38 12.47 -4.46 -11.58
C SER A 38 11.78 -3.18 -12.09
N GLY A 39 12.35 -2.02 -11.78
CA GLY A 39 11.72 -0.72 -12.02
C GLY A 39 10.52 -0.44 -11.10
N ILE A 40 10.38 -1.21 -10.01
CA ILE A 40 9.40 -0.93 -8.95
C ILE A 40 10.03 0.00 -7.93
N MET A 41 9.29 1.02 -7.52
CA MET A 41 9.72 1.96 -6.48
C MET A 41 9.89 1.25 -5.13
N GLY A 42 11.04 1.49 -4.50
CA GLY A 42 11.28 1.13 -3.10
C GLY A 42 10.31 1.84 -2.15
N LYS A 43 10.21 1.33 -0.93
CA LYS A 43 9.18 1.71 0.05
C LYS A 43 9.11 3.21 0.29
N GLU A 44 10.24 3.84 0.56
CA GLU A 44 10.33 5.26 0.89
C GLU A 44 9.81 6.14 -0.26
N LYS A 45 10.29 5.90 -1.48
CA LYS A 45 9.84 6.64 -2.66
C LYS A 45 8.36 6.40 -2.95
N PHE A 46 7.89 5.16 -2.82
CA PHE A 46 6.48 4.85 -3.05
C PHE A 46 5.56 5.51 -2.01
N VAL A 47 5.98 5.61 -0.74
CA VAL A 47 5.26 6.35 0.31
C VAL A 47 5.13 7.83 -0.06
N GLU A 48 6.20 8.47 -0.54
CA GLU A 48 6.15 9.88 -0.93
C GLU A 48 5.18 10.11 -2.08
N VAL A 49 5.30 9.33 -3.16
CA VAL A 49 4.43 9.43 -4.33
C VAL A 49 2.97 9.15 -3.97
N LEU A 50 2.70 8.07 -3.22
CA LEU A 50 1.33 7.69 -2.87
C LEU A 50 0.65 8.70 -1.95
N ALA A 51 1.40 9.35 -1.06
CA ALA A 51 0.87 10.42 -0.23
C ALA A 51 0.42 11.63 -1.08
N ASP A 52 1.21 12.02 -2.07
CA ASP A 52 0.88 13.15 -2.95
C ASP A 52 -0.30 12.81 -3.88
N VAL A 53 -0.38 11.56 -4.37
CA VAL A 53 -1.56 11.05 -5.08
C VAL A 53 -2.81 11.15 -4.20
N TYR A 54 -2.75 10.73 -2.93
CA TYR A 54 -3.89 10.83 -2.02
C TYR A 54 -4.29 12.27 -1.71
N LEU A 55 -3.35 13.21 -1.65
CA LEU A 55 -3.65 14.63 -1.50
C LEU A 55 -4.42 15.17 -2.71
N VAL A 56 -3.96 14.85 -3.92
CA VAL A 56 -4.67 15.20 -5.17
C VAL A 56 -6.07 14.60 -5.20
N GLU A 57 -6.22 13.32 -4.83
CA GLU A 57 -7.54 12.69 -4.78
C GLU A 57 -8.46 13.29 -3.72
N ALA A 58 -7.92 13.66 -2.56
CA ALA A 58 -8.70 14.32 -1.50
C ALA A 58 -9.14 15.72 -1.95
N ALA A 59 -8.24 16.49 -2.58
CA ALA A 59 -8.56 17.78 -3.18
C ALA A 59 -9.64 17.61 -4.27
N TYR A 60 -9.51 16.62 -5.13
CA TYR A 60 -10.52 16.31 -6.14
C TYR A 60 -11.89 15.95 -5.53
N LYS A 61 -11.92 15.05 -4.53
CA LYS A 61 -13.16 14.63 -3.83
C LYS A 61 -13.87 15.79 -3.12
N THR A 62 -13.13 16.77 -2.62
CA THR A 62 -13.73 17.97 -1.98
C THR A 62 -14.32 18.95 -3.00
N HIS A 63 -13.88 18.89 -4.27
CA HIS A 63 -14.36 19.74 -5.36
C HIS A 63 -15.42 19.05 -6.26
N ALA A 64 -15.76 17.79 -5.97
CA ALA A 64 -16.58 16.86 -6.79
C ALA A 64 -18.08 17.24 -6.97
N PHE A 65 -18.44 18.53 -6.88
CA PHE A 65 -19.80 19.02 -7.13
C PHE A 65 -19.87 20.10 -8.21
N LYS A 66 -18.86 20.24 -9.09
CA LYS A 66 -18.78 21.44 -9.95
C LYS A 66 -18.48 21.32 -11.45
N ASN A 67 -18.16 20.19 -12.09
CA ASN A 67 -18.07 20.19 -13.57
C ASN A 67 -18.06 18.83 -14.29
N ASP A 68 -18.44 18.85 -15.58
CA ASP A 68 -18.51 17.66 -16.48
C ASP A 68 -17.13 17.15 -16.97
N ASP A 69 -16.01 17.82 -16.63
CA ASP A 69 -14.64 17.48 -17.09
C ASP A 69 -13.72 16.93 -15.98
N GLU A 70 -14.32 16.48 -14.89
CA GLU A 70 -13.66 16.10 -13.65
C GLU A 70 -12.61 14.98 -13.81
N LYS A 71 -12.82 14.04 -14.72
CA LYS A 71 -11.87 12.94 -14.98
C LYS A 71 -10.61 13.40 -15.68
N ALA A 72 -10.69 14.37 -16.59
CA ALA A 72 -9.51 14.88 -17.28
C ALA A 72 -8.63 15.67 -16.32
N ILE A 73 -9.24 16.46 -15.43
CA ILE A 73 -8.53 17.22 -14.38
C ILE A 73 -7.81 16.27 -13.42
N LEU A 74 -8.44 15.17 -13.01
CA LEU A 74 -7.78 14.18 -12.13
C LEU A 74 -6.56 13.53 -12.82
N LEU A 75 -6.67 13.22 -14.11
CA LEU A 75 -5.58 12.65 -14.89
C LEU A 75 -4.42 13.64 -15.08
N GLU A 76 -4.71 14.92 -15.33
CA GLU A 76 -3.70 15.99 -15.40
C GLU A 76 -2.98 16.15 -14.06
N ASN A 77 -3.70 16.17 -12.94
CA ASN A 77 -3.09 16.28 -11.61
C ASN A 77 -2.18 15.08 -11.28
N TYR A 78 -2.50 13.87 -11.76
CA TYR A 78 -1.60 12.72 -11.63
C TYR A 78 -0.32 12.92 -12.44
N SER A 79 -0.40 13.49 -13.64
CA SER A 79 0.77 13.82 -14.46
C SER A 79 1.71 14.78 -13.74
N ASP A 80 1.18 15.77 -13.03
CA ASP A 80 1.97 16.72 -12.24
C ASP A 80 2.67 16.05 -11.06
N VAL A 81 1.96 15.17 -10.33
CA VAL A 81 2.56 14.36 -9.27
C VAL A 81 3.71 13.53 -9.81
N PHE A 82 3.48 12.77 -10.89
CA PHE A 82 4.51 11.91 -11.47
C PHE A 82 5.73 12.71 -11.95
N SER A 83 5.50 13.85 -12.58
CA SER A 83 6.56 14.76 -13.03
C SER A 83 7.38 15.31 -11.87
N SER A 84 6.74 15.75 -10.78
CA SER A 84 7.44 16.27 -9.59
C SER A 84 8.28 15.21 -8.88
N HIS A 85 7.88 13.93 -9.01
CA HIS A 85 8.61 12.80 -8.47
C HIS A 85 9.63 12.20 -9.44
N GLY A 86 9.66 12.65 -10.69
CA GLY A 86 10.56 12.13 -11.73
C GLY A 86 10.23 10.68 -12.13
N ILE A 87 8.96 10.31 -12.15
CA ILE A 87 8.48 8.97 -12.52
C ILE A 87 7.49 9.03 -13.68
N THR A 88 7.27 7.89 -14.31
CA THR A 88 6.23 7.67 -15.32
C THR A 88 4.96 7.08 -14.70
N ALA A 89 3.83 7.19 -15.41
CA ALA A 89 2.59 6.53 -15.01
C ALA A 89 2.78 5.01 -14.96
N GLU A 90 3.52 4.43 -15.91
CA GLU A 90 3.79 3.00 -15.96
C GLU A 90 4.64 2.50 -14.78
N GLU A 91 5.59 3.30 -14.30
CA GLU A 91 6.36 3.00 -13.08
C GLU A 91 5.48 3.05 -11.84
N PHE A 92 4.57 4.04 -11.75
CA PHE A 92 3.60 4.11 -10.67
C PHE A 92 2.66 2.90 -10.68
N GLU A 93 2.03 2.58 -11.81
CA GLU A 93 1.09 1.47 -11.95
C GLU A 93 1.74 0.13 -11.58
N ARG A 94 2.96 -0.11 -12.07
CA ARG A 94 3.72 -1.34 -11.75
C ARG A 94 4.08 -1.42 -10.28
N SER A 95 4.50 -0.31 -9.70
CA SER A 95 4.84 -0.25 -8.28
C SER A 95 3.61 -0.46 -7.41
N HIS A 96 2.52 0.22 -7.74
CA HIS A 96 1.24 0.07 -7.07
C HIS A 96 0.75 -1.37 -7.10
N ALA A 97 0.79 -2.02 -8.28
CA ALA A 97 0.42 -3.41 -8.44
C ALA A 97 1.28 -4.35 -7.57
N TRP A 98 2.60 -4.17 -7.56
CA TRP A 98 3.49 -4.99 -6.74
C TRP A 98 3.19 -4.82 -5.25
N TRP A 99 3.12 -3.59 -4.77
CA TRP A 99 2.85 -3.31 -3.35
C TRP A 99 1.50 -3.88 -2.92
N TRP A 100 0.43 -3.74 -3.73
CA TRP A 100 -0.88 -4.34 -3.41
C TRP A 100 -0.90 -5.87 -3.40
N GLN A 101 0.00 -6.52 -4.14
CA GLN A 101 0.15 -7.98 -4.11
C GLN A 101 0.92 -8.48 -2.87
N HIS A 102 1.55 -7.59 -2.11
CA HIS A 102 2.29 -7.90 -0.87
C HIS A 102 1.61 -7.21 0.32
N PRO A 103 0.42 -7.69 0.75
CA PRO A 103 -0.42 -6.98 1.73
C PRO A 103 0.27 -6.77 3.09
N ALA A 104 1.13 -7.70 3.51
CA ALA A 104 1.89 -7.56 4.75
C ALA A 104 2.85 -6.37 4.70
N ALA A 105 3.60 -6.21 3.60
CA ALA A 105 4.52 -5.10 3.40
C ALA A 105 3.77 -3.78 3.11
N MET A 106 2.68 -3.83 2.33
CA MET A 106 1.82 -2.69 2.01
C MET A 106 1.22 -2.03 3.25
N LYS A 107 0.88 -2.80 4.28
CA LYS A 107 0.44 -2.24 5.57
C LYS A 107 1.43 -1.19 6.08
N GLY A 108 2.73 -1.47 6.01
CA GLY A 108 3.77 -0.54 6.41
C GLY A 108 3.89 0.69 5.51
N VAL A 109 3.56 0.56 4.21
CA VAL A 109 3.45 1.72 3.30
C VAL A 109 2.29 2.61 3.72
N VAL A 110 1.08 2.06 3.85
CA VAL A 110 -0.12 2.83 4.21
C VAL A 110 0.06 3.53 5.56
N THR A 111 0.63 2.85 6.56
CA THR A 111 0.94 3.49 7.85
C THR A 111 1.84 4.71 7.68
N LYS A 112 2.94 4.60 6.95
CA LYS A 112 3.85 5.74 6.70
C LYS A 112 3.19 6.85 5.89
N VAL A 113 2.33 6.51 4.92
CA VAL A 113 1.54 7.50 4.16
C VAL A 113 0.63 8.28 5.11
N THR A 114 -0.12 7.61 5.98
CA THR A 114 -0.99 8.26 6.97
C THR A 114 -0.18 9.16 7.92
N GLU A 115 0.95 8.69 8.42
CA GLU A 115 1.84 9.50 9.27
C GLU A 115 2.32 10.77 8.56
N ARG A 116 2.70 10.65 7.29
CA ARG A 116 3.11 11.79 6.45
C ARG A 116 1.96 12.78 6.26
N LEU A 117 0.77 12.31 5.91
CA LEU A 117 -0.40 13.17 5.73
C LEU A 117 -0.76 13.93 7.01
N ASN A 118 -0.74 13.25 8.17
CA ASN A 118 -0.97 13.89 9.47
C ASN A 118 0.10 14.96 9.78
N SER A 119 1.35 14.71 9.38
CA SER A 119 2.42 15.70 9.54
C SER A 119 2.18 16.93 8.68
N ILE A 120 1.76 16.75 7.42
CA ILE A 120 1.44 17.84 6.50
C ILE A 120 0.29 18.69 7.05
N GLU A 121 -0.78 18.05 7.52
CA GLU A 121 -1.92 18.73 8.15
C GLU A 121 -1.45 19.57 9.35
N LYS A 122 -0.68 18.98 10.26
CA LYS A 122 -0.16 19.67 11.44
C LYS A 122 0.69 20.89 11.07
N THR A 123 1.63 20.74 10.15
CA THR A 123 2.51 21.84 9.71
C THR A 123 1.71 22.97 9.07
N THR A 124 0.73 22.63 8.21
CA THR A 124 -0.14 23.61 7.55
C THR A 124 -0.93 24.44 8.57
N HIS A 125 -1.47 23.80 9.62
CA HIS A 125 -2.18 24.51 10.70
C HIS A 125 -1.28 25.42 11.53
N GLU A 126 -0.04 25.00 11.81
CA GLU A 126 0.92 25.81 12.55
C GLU A 126 1.38 27.04 11.76
N GLU A 127 1.52 26.93 10.45
CA GLU A 127 1.86 28.05 9.55
C GLU A 127 0.73 29.08 9.49
N ALA A 128 -0.51 28.63 9.26
CA ALA A 128 -1.68 29.51 9.24
C ALA A 128 -1.89 30.27 10.56
N ALA A 129 -1.57 29.65 11.71
CA ALA A 129 -1.65 30.29 13.02
C ALA A 129 -0.59 31.37 13.25
N LYS A 130 0.58 31.26 12.60
CA LYS A 130 1.65 32.27 12.66
C LYS A 130 1.29 33.50 11.83
N ASP A 131 0.71 33.30 10.64
CA ASP A 131 0.34 34.40 9.73
C ASP A 131 -0.85 35.23 10.25
N ALA A 132 -1.66 34.67 11.16
CA ALA A 132 -2.79 35.35 11.78
C ALA A 132 -2.44 36.25 12.99
N LYS A 133 -1.15 36.34 13.36
CA LYS A 133 -0.66 37.08 14.54
C LYS A 133 0.20 38.27 14.14
#